data_AF-A0A7W1KWQ0-F1
#
_entry.id   AF-A0A7W1KWQ0-F1
#
_cell.length_a   1.000
_cell.length_b   1.000
_cell.length_c   1.000
_cell.angle_alpha   90.00
_cell.angle_beta   90.00
_cell.angle_gamma   90.00
#
_symmetry.space_group_name_H-M   'P 1'
#
loop_
_entity.id
_entity.type
_entity.pdbx_description
1 polymer ?
#
loop_
_entity_poly.entity_id
_entity_poly.type
_entity_poly.pdbx_seq_one_letter_code
_entity_poly.pdbx_strand_id
1 'polypeptide(L)'
;MNQSLEKLKKLRGRTPDELRVRGAQMLSARAERYGLTGGARIPTDAALFRLIDEKQLKPSASSAESLIAHFRARTSPRFFASLVNREETMSELVRRFGPSAGESVIARARRICEGRFDLLGLCDLEFGTPPDFHLEPTSGKKSPLIHWSCFDELGTDLTGDKKIVWELNRCQYFTTLGRAYWHTLDEAYARAFVAHLDAWMDQNPPKLGINWASSLEVA
;
A
#
# COMPACT_ATOMS: atom_id res chain seq x y z
N MET A 1 -6.51 -14.34 -32.47
CA MET A 1 -6.25 -15.78 -32.70
C MET A 1 -4.81 -16.23 -32.40
N ASN A 2 -3.94 -15.42 -31.77
CA ASN A 2 -2.50 -15.75 -31.58
C ASN A 2 -2.02 -15.97 -30.12
N GLN A 3 -2.78 -15.57 -29.09
CA GLN A 3 -2.31 -15.71 -27.69
C GLN A 3 -2.23 -17.17 -27.22
N SER A 4 -3.14 -18.05 -27.66
CA SER A 4 -3.18 -19.44 -27.24
C SER A 4 -1.97 -20.24 -27.75
N LEU A 5 -1.51 -19.96 -28.97
CA LEU A 5 -0.35 -20.60 -29.59
C LEU A 5 0.97 -20.17 -28.93
N GLU A 6 1.11 -18.89 -28.55
CA GLU A 6 2.27 -18.40 -27.79
C GLU A 6 2.33 -18.98 -26.38
N LYS A 7 1.17 -19.16 -25.72
CA LYS A 7 1.11 -19.87 -24.43
C LYS A 7 1.54 -21.33 -24.54
N LEU A 8 1.18 -22.02 -25.63
CA LEU A 8 1.60 -23.40 -25.87
C LEU A 8 3.11 -23.52 -26.12
N LYS A 9 3.74 -22.54 -26.79
CA LYS A 9 5.20 -22.50 -26.93
C LYS A 9 5.92 -22.40 -25.58
N LYS A 10 5.38 -21.64 -24.62
CA LYS A 10 5.95 -21.53 -23.25
C LYS A 10 5.93 -22.84 -22.44
N LEU A 11 5.14 -23.83 -22.87
CA LEU A 11 5.03 -25.15 -22.25
C LEU A 11 5.98 -26.18 -22.86
N ARG A 12 6.57 -25.89 -24.03
CA ARG A 12 7.48 -26.83 -24.71
C ARG A 12 8.76 -27.01 -23.90
N GLY A 13 9.14 -28.26 -23.62
CA GLY A 13 10.36 -28.62 -22.89
C GLY A 13 10.27 -28.48 -21.36
N ARG A 14 9.08 -28.28 -20.79
CA ARG A 14 8.88 -28.19 -19.33
C ARG A 14 8.68 -29.57 -18.71
N THR A 15 9.12 -29.76 -17.47
CA THR A 15 8.96 -31.03 -16.74
C THR A 15 7.50 -31.24 -16.33
N PRO A 16 7.06 -32.50 -16.10
CA PRO A 16 5.72 -32.79 -15.57
C PRO A 16 5.41 -32.05 -14.27
N ASP A 17 6.39 -31.92 -13.38
CA ASP A 17 6.23 -31.17 -12.12
C ASP A 17 6.01 -29.69 -12.35
N GLU A 18 6.76 -29.06 -13.25
CA GLU A 18 6.55 -27.65 -13.60
C GLU A 18 5.15 -27.43 -14.19
N LEU A 19 4.71 -28.34 -15.07
CA LEU A 19 3.37 -28.29 -15.65
C LEU A 19 2.27 -28.45 -14.58
N ARG A 20 2.45 -29.36 -13.62
CA ARG A 20 1.53 -29.56 -12.50
C ARG A 20 1.41 -28.30 -11.64
N VAL A 21 2.53 -27.68 -11.27
CA VAL A 21 2.55 -26.45 -10.46
C VAL A 21 1.88 -25.30 -11.20
N ARG A 22 2.25 -25.06 -12.47
CA ARG A 22 1.63 -23.99 -13.28
C ARG A 22 0.14 -24.21 -13.51
N GLY A 23 -0.26 -25.45 -13.75
CA GLY A 23 -1.67 -25.83 -13.86
C GLY A 23 -2.45 -25.54 -12.59
N ALA A 24 -1.92 -25.95 -11.43
CA ALA A 24 -2.54 -25.68 -10.13
C ALA A 24 -2.65 -24.18 -9.82
N GLN A 25 -1.60 -23.39 -10.11
CA GLN A 25 -1.63 -21.94 -9.96
C GLN A 25 -2.69 -21.29 -10.86
N MET A 26 -2.78 -21.71 -12.12
CA MET A 26 -3.78 -21.17 -13.05
C MET A 26 -5.21 -21.53 -12.64
N LEU A 27 -5.44 -22.75 -12.16
CA LEU A 27 -6.74 -23.17 -11.62
C LEU A 27 -7.10 -22.37 -10.37
N SER A 28 -6.15 -22.18 -9.45
CA SER A 28 -6.35 -21.37 -8.24
C SER A 28 -6.71 -19.92 -8.57
N ALA A 29 -5.94 -19.27 -9.46
CA ALA A 29 -6.21 -17.91 -9.90
C ALA A 29 -7.55 -17.78 -10.63
N ARG A 30 -7.96 -18.82 -11.37
CA ARG A 30 -9.27 -18.85 -12.03
C ARG A 30 -10.41 -19.02 -11.02
N ALA A 31 -10.25 -19.91 -10.04
CA ALA A 31 -11.22 -20.10 -8.97
C ALA A 31 -11.40 -18.83 -8.13
N GLU A 32 -10.31 -18.13 -7.79
CA GLU A 32 -10.35 -16.83 -7.10
C GLU A 32 -11.12 -15.78 -7.90
N ARG A 33 -10.86 -15.69 -9.21
CA ARG A 33 -11.56 -14.77 -10.11
C ARG A 33 -13.08 -14.99 -10.16
N TYR A 34 -13.54 -16.23 -10.05
CA TYR A 34 -14.97 -16.56 -10.02
C TYR A 34 -15.57 -16.58 -8.60
N GLY A 35 -14.81 -16.14 -7.58
CA GLY A 35 -15.28 -16.10 -6.19
C GLY A 35 -15.50 -17.47 -5.56
N LEU A 36 -14.85 -18.51 -6.10
CA LEU A 36 -14.96 -19.90 -5.61
C LEU A 36 -14.02 -20.19 -4.43
N THR A 37 -13.20 -19.22 -4.02
CA THR A 37 -12.27 -19.34 -2.88
C THR A 37 -12.71 -18.46 -1.71
N GLY A 38 -12.61 -18.99 -0.49
CA GLY A 38 -13.03 -18.26 0.72
C GLY A 38 -12.20 -17.00 1.02
N GLY A 39 -10.95 -16.95 0.54
CA GLY A 39 -10.05 -15.80 0.70
C GLY A 39 -10.29 -14.63 -0.26
N ALA A 40 -11.32 -14.70 -1.11
CA ALA A 40 -11.68 -13.63 -2.04
C ALA A 40 -12.56 -12.54 -1.41
N ARG A 41 -12.92 -12.66 -0.12
CA ARG A 41 -13.83 -11.74 0.57
C ARG A 41 -13.12 -11.05 1.73
N ILE A 42 -13.42 -9.77 1.92
CA ILE A 42 -12.99 -9.01 3.08
C ILE A 42 -13.64 -9.63 4.34
N PRO A 43 -12.87 -9.95 5.40
CA PRO A 43 -13.44 -10.44 6.64
C PRO A 43 -14.44 -9.44 7.23
N THR A 44 -15.50 -9.92 7.87
CA THR A 44 -16.35 -9.05 8.69
C THR A 44 -15.60 -8.59 9.93
N ASP A 45 -16.02 -7.50 10.57
CA ASP A 45 -15.44 -7.02 11.83
C ASP A 45 -15.39 -8.14 12.89
N ALA A 46 -16.47 -8.90 13.02
CA ALA A 46 -16.52 -10.06 13.92
C ALA A 46 -15.52 -11.18 13.54
N ALA A 47 -15.20 -11.34 12.26
CA ALA A 47 -14.15 -12.26 11.82
C ALA A 47 -12.75 -11.68 12.11
N LEU A 48 -12.54 -10.39 11.87
CA LEU A 48 -11.30 -9.68 12.18
C LEU A 48 -10.97 -9.77 13.68
N PHE A 49 -11.92 -9.44 14.55
CA PHE A 49 -11.71 -9.52 16.01
C PHE A 49 -11.41 -10.95 16.48
N ARG A 50 -11.93 -11.98 15.81
CA ARG A 50 -11.56 -13.38 16.10
C ARG A 50 -10.16 -13.77 15.65
N LEU A 51 -9.58 -13.04 14.69
CA LEU A 51 -8.20 -13.24 14.24
C LEU A 51 -7.18 -12.55 15.15
N ILE A 52 -7.61 -11.56 15.92
CA ILE A 52 -6.74 -10.84 16.83
C ILE A 52 -6.36 -11.77 17.99
N ASP A 53 -5.06 -11.99 18.18
CA ASP A 53 -4.54 -12.82 19.27
C ASP A 53 -4.85 -12.15 20.61
N GLU A 54 -5.92 -12.61 21.26
CA GLU A 54 -6.32 -12.14 22.58
C GLU A 54 -5.18 -12.27 23.59
N LYS A 55 -4.27 -13.24 23.47
CA LYS A 55 -3.15 -13.40 24.42
C LYS A 55 -2.13 -12.27 24.31
N GLN A 56 -2.01 -11.65 23.13
CA GLN A 56 -1.12 -10.50 22.91
C GLN A 56 -1.80 -9.16 23.23
N LEU A 57 -3.14 -9.07 23.13
CA LEU A 57 -3.89 -7.80 23.22
C LEU A 57 -4.95 -7.74 24.35
N LYS A 58 -4.94 -8.66 25.33
CA LYS A 58 -5.92 -8.75 26.44
C LYS A 58 -6.30 -7.40 27.07
N PRO A 59 -7.57 -7.15 27.48
CA PRO A 59 -8.88 -7.50 26.91
C PRO A 59 -9.34 -6.43 25.90
N SER A 60 -8.37 -5.75 25.28
CA SER A 60 -8.56 -4.47 24.58
C SER A 60 -8.88 -4.65 23.10
N ALA A 61 -9.23 -5.86 22.69
CA ALA A 61 -9.53 -6.24 21.31
C ALA A 61 -11.03 -6.51 21.12
N SER A 62 -11.90 -5.93 21.94
CA SER A 62 -13.35 -6.09 21.83
C SER A 62 -14.01 -5.00 20.98
N SER A 63 -13.34 -3.85 20.82
CA SER A 63 -13.77 -2.74 19.95
C SER A 63 -12.58 -1.93 19.42
N ALA A 64 -12.82 -1.10 18.41
CA ALA A 64 -11.82 -0.18 17.89
C ALA A 64 -11.34 0.82 18.96
N GLU A 65 -12.24 1.33 19.80
CA GLU A 65 -11.92 2.26 20.90
C GLU A 65 -10.99 1.60 21.92
N SER A 66 -11.28 0.35 22.28
CA SER A 66 -10.43 -0.41 23.21
C SER A 66 -9.03 -0.64 22.64
N LEU A 67 -8.90 -0.89 21.33
CA LEU A 67 -7.61 -1.03 20.65
C LEU A 67 -6.85 0.29 20.62
N ILE A 68 -7.52 1.41 20.31
CA ILE A 68 -6.91 2.75 20.32
C ILE A 68 -6.41 3.09 21.73
N ALA A 69 -7.22 2.85 22.77
CA ALA A 69 -6.82 3.07 24.16
C ALA A 69 -5.60 2.22 24.53
N HIS A 70 -5.58 0.95 24.11
CA HIS A 70 -4.44 0.06 24.30
C HIS A 70 -3.18 0.61 23.62
N PHE A 71 -3.22 0.94 22.33
CA PHE A 71 -2.03 1.43 21.62
C PHE A 71 -1.49 2.75 22.18
N ARG A 72 -2.35 3.61 22.74
CA ARG A 72 -1.95 4.86 23.42
C ARG A 72 -1.30 4.61 24.79
N ALA A 73 -1.82 3.66 25.57
CA ALA A 73 -1.33 3.39 26.93
C ALA A 73 -0.18 2.37 26.98
N ARG A 74 0.03 1.60 25.91
CA ARG A 74 0.99 0.49 25.85
C ARG A 74 2.43 1.00 25.94
N THR A 75 3.17 0.49 26.93
CA THR A 75 4.60 0.81 27.16
C THR A 75 5.56 -0.29 26.72
N SER A 76 5.07 -1.47 26.34
CA SER A 76 5.86 -2.60 25.81
C SER A 76 5.01 -3.50 24.89
N PRO A 77 5.55 -4.01 23.76
CA PRO A 77 6.86 -3.72 23.19
C PRO A 77 6.94 -2.32 22.56
N ARG A 78 8.04 -1.59 22.76
CA ARG A 78 8.26 -0.29 22.12
C ARG A 78 8.89 -0.51 20.75
N PHE A 79 8.07 -0.69 19.72
CA PHE A 79 8.59 -0.99 18.38
C PHE A 79 9.45 0.17 17.83
N PHE A 80 9.05 1.42 18.11
CA PHE A 80 9.85 2.61 17.79
C PHE A 80 10.13 3.41 19.06
N ALA A 81 11.32 3.22 19.65
CA ALA A 81 11.75 3.93 20.85
C ALA A 81 11.76 5.46 20.65
N SER A 82 12.03 5.93 19.43
CA SER A 82 11.98 7.34 19.06
C SER A 82 10.62 7.98 19.33
N LEU A 83 9.51 7.25 19.20
CA LEU A 83 8.17 7.84 19.34
C LEU A 83 7.77 8.16 20.80
N VAL A 84 8.58 7.78 21.79
CA VAL A 84 8.28 7.97 23.22
C VAL A 84 8.53 9.40 23.67
N ASN A 85 9.67 9.98 23.25
CA ASN A 85 10.07 11.33 23.63
C ASN A 85 10.28 12.14 22.35
N ARG A 86 9.28 12.97 22.05
CA ARG A 86 9.29 13.84 20.88
C ARG A 86 10.47 14.82 20.96
N GLU A 87 10.67 15.50 22.08
CA GLU A 87 11.72 16.52 22.22
C GLU A 87 13.12 15.93 21.99
N GLU A 88 13.39 14.77 22.59
CA GLU A 88 14.66 14.06 22.40
C GLU A 88 14.85 13.61 20.95
N THR A 89 13.80 13.08 20.31
CA THR A 89 13.90 12.68 18.90
C THR A 89 14.07 13.88 17.98
N MET A 90 13.36 14.98 18.21
CA MET A 90 13.54 16.20 17.43
C MET A 90 14.95 16.75 17.59
N SER A 91 15.50 16.71 18.81
CA SER A 91 16.87 17.13 19.11
C SER A 91 17.88 16.27 18.35
N GLU A 92 17.69 14.96 18.33
CA GLU A 92 18.56 14.04 17.57
C GLU A 92 18.45 14.24 16.06
N LEU A 93 17.26 14.49 15.52
CA LEU A 93 17.06 14.80 14.10
C LEU A 93 17.79 16.09 13.71
N VAL A 94 17.66 17.15 14.50
CA VAL A 94 18.38 18.42 14.27
C VAL A 94 19.89 18.20 14.37
N ARG A 95 20.36 17.43 15.36
CA ARG A 95 21.79 17.14 15.54
C ARG A 95 22.38 16.37 14.35
N ARG A 96 21.63 15.43 13.76
CA ARG A 96 22.10 14.57 12.66
C ARG A 96 21.99 15.21 11.29
N PHE A 97 20.91 15.95 11.03
CA PHE A 97 20.55 16.44 9.70
C PHE A 97 20.60 17.97 9.58
N GLY A 98 20.84 18.67 10.68
CA GLY A 98 20.83 20.12 10.74
C GLY A 98 19.42 20.71 10.99
N PRO A 99 19.35 22.00 11.35
CA PRO A 99 18.10 22.67 11.72
C PRO A 99 17.13 22.82 10.53
N SER A 100 17.64 22.97 9.31
CA SER A 100 16.82 23.16 8.09
C SER A 100 16.25 21.86 7.53
N ALA A 101 16.66 20.69 8.03
CA ALA A 101 16.14 19.41 7.54
C ALA A 101 14.62 19.27 7.75
N GLY A 102 14.06 19.92 8.76
CA GLY A 102 12.61 19.97 8.97
C GLY A 102 11.87 20.73 7.88
N GLU A 103 12.48 21.79 7.32
CA GLU A 103 11.84 22.64 6.31
C GLU A 103 11.58 21.89 5.01
N SER A 104 12.54 21.07 4.56
CA SER A 104 12.39 20.26 3.34
C SER A 104 11.31 19.18 3.50
N VAL A 105 11.21 18.58 4.69
CA VAL A 105 10.16 17.60 5.02
C VAL A 105 8.78 18.25 5.01
N ILE A 106 8.66 19.43 5.63
CA ILE A 106 7.42 20.21 5.67
C ILE A 106 7.01 20.63 4.25
N ALA A 107 7.93 21.13 3.45
CA ALA A 107 7.66 21.51 2.06
C ALA A 107 7.20 20.31 1.21
N ARG A 108 7.81 19.13 1.38
CA ARG A 108 7.38 17.90 0.70
C ARG A 108 6.00 17.44 1.18
N ALA A 109 5.73 17.51 2.47
CA ALA A 109 4.44 17.15 3.04
C ALA A 109 3.31 18.06 2.53
N ARG A 110 3.55 19.37 2.37
CA ARG A 110 2.58 20.29 1.77
C ARG A 110 2.22 19.89 0.34
N ARG A 111 3.21 19.60 -0.50
CA ARG A 111 2.98 19.12 -1.87
C ARG A 111 2.18 17.82 -1.90
N ILE A 112 2.46 16.88 -0.99
CA ILE A 112 1.68 15.64 -0.85
C ILE A 112 0.21 15.96 -0.51
N CYS A 113 -0.04 16.91 0.40
CA CYS A 113 -1.41 17.34 0.73
C CYS A 113 -2.12 17.97 -0.47
N GLU A 114 -1.38 18.52 -1.42
CA GLU A 114 -1.88 19.09 -2.69
C GLU A 114 -1.96 18.04 -3.82
N GLY A 115 -1.68 16.76 -3.53
CA GLY A 115 -1.75 15.68 -4.51
C GLY A 115 -0.55 15.60 -5.46
N ARG A 116 0.57 16.24 -5.10
CA ARG A 116 1.80 16.31 -5.90
C ARG A 116 2.93 15.47 -5.27
N PHE A 117 3.57 14.63 -6.10
CA PHE A 117 4.54 13.64 -5.64
C PHE A 117 5.81 13.65 -6.49
N ASP A 118 6.95 13.44 -5.84
CA ASP A 118 8.23 13.15 -6.52
C ASP A 118 8.50 11.65 -6.39
N LEU A 119 8.49 10.90 -7.50
CA LEU A 119 8.63 9.44 -7.54
C LEU A 119 9.65 9.02 -8.60
N LEU A 120 10.54 8.08 -8.28
CA LEU A 120 11.50 7.49 -9.24
C LEU A 120 12.35 8.52 -10.03
N GLY A 121 12.65 9.67 -9.43
CA GLY A 121 13.40 10.77 -10.06
C GLY A 121 12.55 11.71 -10.93
N LEU A 122 11.25 11.44 -11.07
CA LEU A 122 10.26 12.37 -11.63
C LEU A 122 9.79 13.31 -10.52
N CYS A 123 9.59 14.58 -10.86
CA CYS A 123 9.16 15.61 -9.93
C CYS A 123 7.75 16.10 -10.27
N ASP A 124 7.01 16.53 -9.26
CA ASP A 124 5.73 17.21 -9.39
C ASP A 124 4.65 16.42 -10.15
N LEU A 125 4.61 15.10 -9.96
CA LEU A 125 3.57 14.23 -10.51
C LEU A 125 2.24 14.49 -9.82
N GLU A 126 1.19 14.76 -10.59
CA GLU A 126 -0.15 15.08 -10.08
C GLU A 126 -1.03 13.82 -10.03
N PHE A 127 -1.40 13.40 -8.82
CA PHE A 127 -2.28 12.25 -8.58
C PHE A 127 -3.66 12.65 -8.05
N GLY A 128 -3.85 13.92 -7.68
CA GLY A 128 -5.10 14.43 -7.10
C GLY A 128 -5.18 14.30 -5.58
N THR A 129 -6.28 14.80 -5.01
CA THR A 129 -6.52 14.87 -3.56
C THR A 129 -7.93 14.34 -3.20
N PRO A 130 -8.06 13.12 -2.64
CA PRO A 130 -7.00 12.15 -2.39
C PRO A 130 -6.39 11.60 -3.70
N PRO A 131 -5.21 10.95 -3.64
CA PRO A 131 -4.59 10.36 -4.83
C PRO A 131 -5.49 9.34 -5.53
N ASP A 132 -5.52 9.39 -6.86
CA ASP A 132 -6.00 8.28 -7.70
C ASP A 132 -4.90 7.22 -7.77
N PHE A 133 -5.08 6.15 -6.99
CA PHE A 133 -4.09 5.09 -6.83
C PHE A 133 -3.98 4.15 -8.04
N HIS A 134 -4.79 4.36 -9.09
CA HIS A 134 -4.72 3.62 -10.35
C HIS A 134 -4.23 4.48 -11.51
N LEU A 135 -4.05 5.79 -11.31
CA LEU A 135 -3.56 6.73 -12.30
C LEU A 135 -2.04 6.61 -12.47
N GLU A 136 -1.61 6.49 -13.73
CA GLU A 136 -0.25 6.75 -14.14
C GLU A 136 -0.19 8.16 -14.76
N PRO A 137 0.40 9.15 -14.07
CA PRO A 137 0.22 10.57 -14.40
C PRO A 137 0.98 11.02 -15.66
N THR A 138 2.01 10.29 -16.12
CA THR A 138 2.77 10.68 -17.30
C THR A 138 2.05 10.34 -18.60
N SER A 139 1.35 9.21 -18.66
CA SER A 139 0.52 8.81 -19.80
C SER A 139 -0.97 9.13 -19.62
N GLY A 140 -1.41 9.48 -18.40
CA GLY A 140 -2.81 9.72 -18.05
C GLY A 140 -3.66 8.44 -17.98
N LYS A 141 -3.04 7.27 -18.09
CA LYS A 141 -3.76 5.99 -18.07
C LYS A 141 -4.23 5.65 -16.66
N LYS A 142 -5.46 5.18 -16.54
CA LYS A 142 -6.02 4.64 -15.30
C LYS A 142 -6.13 3.13 -15.40
N SER A 143 -5.42 2.45 -14.52
CA SER A 143 -5.44 0.99 -14.42
C SER A 143 -6.86 0.52 -14.08
N PRO A 144 -7.40 -0.48 -14.78
CA PRO A 144 -8.76 -0.95 -14.52
C PRO A 144 -8.83 -1.79 -13.23
N LEU A 145 -9.96 -1.72 -12.54
CA LEU A 145 -10.23 -2.56 -11.36
C LEU A 145 -10.64 -3.98 -11.77
N ILE A 146 -9.66 -4.78 -12.19
CA ILE A 146 -9.82 -6.18 -12.60
C ILE A 146 -8.99 -7.12 -11.73
N HIS A 147 -9.32 -8.40 -11.74
CA HIS A 147 -8.55 -9.42 -11.01
C HIS A 147 -7.08 -9.42 -11.42
N TRP A 148 -6.17 -9.49 -10.44
CA TRP A 148 -4.73 -9.38 -10.63
C TRP A 148 -4.17 -10.24 -11.77
N SER A 149 -4.68 -11.47 -11.91
CA SER A 149 -4.25 -12.42 -12.96
C SER A 149 -4.70 -12.06 -14.39
N CYS A 150 -5.40 -10.95 -14.58
CA CYS A 150 -5.76 -10.40 -15.89
C CYS A 150 -4.75 -9.37 -16.42
N PHE A 151 -3.87 -8.84 -15.58
CA PHE A 151 -2.85 -7.90 -16.01
C PHE A 151 -1.75 -8.61 -16.80
N ASP A 152 -1.26 -7.95 -17.84
CA ASP A 152 -0.03 -8.35 -18.52
C ASP A 152 1.17 -7.81 -17.72
N GLU A 153 2.05 -8.71 -17.28
CA GLU A 153 3.25 -8.37 -16.52
C GLU A 153 4.23 -7.52 -17.34
N LEU A 154 4.27 -7.66 -18.68
CA LEU A 154 5.17 -6.91 -19.54
C LEU A 154 4.46 -5.80 -20.32
N GLY A 155 3.14 -5.90 -20.46
CA GLY A 155 2.32 -4.90 -21.14
C GLY A 155 2.17 -3.60 -20.35
N THR A 156 2.04 -2.49 -21.08
CA THR A 156 1.76 -1.13 -20.58
C THR A 156 0.47 -0.55 -21.15
N ASP A 157 -0.26 -1.31 -21.96
CA ASP A 157 -1.47 -0.85 -22.64
C ASP A 157 -2.54 -0.41 -21.65
N LEU A 158 -2.75 -1.19 -20.59
CA LEU A 158 -3.76 -0.94 -19.56
C LEU A 158 -3.32 0.01 -18.44
N THR A 159 -2.01 0.14 -18.20
CA THR A 159 -1.49 0.72 -16.95
C THR A 159 -0.51 1.88 -17.14
N GLY A 160 -0.02 2.11 -18.36
CA GLY A 160 1.17 2.96 -18.56
C GLY A 160 2.40 2.34 -17.89
N ASP A 161 3.33 3.17 -17.44
CA ASP A 161 4.44 2.74 -16.59
C ASP A 161 3.95 2.45 -15.16
N LYS A 162 3.51 1.21 -14.94
CA LYS A 162 3.03 0.73 -13.64
C LYS A 162 4.04 0.85 -12.50
N LYS A 163 5.33 1.07 -12.76
CA LYS A 163 6.30 1.32 -11.68
C LYS A 163 6.00 2.62 -10.94
N ILE A 164 5.52 3.64 -11.65
CA ILE A 164 5.11 4.92 -11.05
C ILE A 164 3.89 4.70 -10.14
N VAL A 165 2.91 3.93 -10.63
CA VAL A 165 1.71 3.56 -9.87
C VAL A 165 2.09 2.76 -8.62
N TRP A 166 2.94 1.75 -8.76
CA TRP A 166 3.41 0.93 -7.64
C TRP A 166 4.21 1.74 -6.62
N GLU A 167 5.08 2.66 -7.05
CA GLU A 167 5.86 3.50 -6.12
C GLU A 167 4.96 4.38 -5.24
N LEU A 168 3.88 4.95 -5.78
CA LEU A 168 2.87 5.65 -4.97
C LEU A 168 2.19 4.70 -3.98
N ASN A 169 1.78 3.52 -4.45
CA ASN A 169 1.00 2.53 -3.68
C ASN A 169 1.79 1.81 -2.59
N ARG A 170 3.12 1.94 -2.57
CA ARG A 170 3.94 1.57 -1.41
C ARG A 170 3.74 2.50 -0.23
N CYS A 171 3.05 3.63 -0.43
CA CYS A 171 2.64 4.57 0.62
C CYS A 171 3.80 5.06 1.51
N GLN A 172 5.04 5.01 1.01
CA GLN A 172 6.25 5.39 1.76
C GLN A 172 6.19 6.85 2.22
N TYR A 173 5.47 7.69 1.48
CA TYR A 173 5.26 9.10 1.77
C TYR A 173 4.45 9.34 3.07
N PHE A 174 3.74 8.36 3.61
CA PHE A 174 3.06 8.47 4.91
C PHE A 174 4.02 8.86 6.03
N THR A 175 5.26 8.36 6.00
CA THR A 175 6.31 8.76 6.95
C THR A 175 6.66 10.25 6.84
N THR A 176 6.48 10.87 5.67
CA THR A 176 6.73 12.31 5.45
C THR A 176 5.63 13.15 6.08
N LEU A 177 4.37 12.74 5.93
CA LEU A 177 3.23 13.37 6.61
C LEU A 177 3.41 13.26 8.14
N GLY A 178 3.75 12.07 8.65
CA GLY A 178 4.01 11.85 10.07
C GLY A 178 5.16 12.70 10.63
N ARG A 179 6.27 12.81 9.88
CA ARG A 179 7.38 13.69 10.27
C ARG A 179 6.99 15.17 10.25
N ALA A 180 6.26 15.62 9.24
CA ALA A 180 5.79 17.01 9.18
C ALA A 180 4.83 17.34 10.33
N TYR A 181 3.89 16.44 10.66
CA TYR A 181 3.07 16.54 11.85
C TYR A 181 3.93 16.64 13.12
N TRP A 182 4.96 15.80 13.24
CA TRP A 182 5.87 15.87 14.39
C TRP A 182 6.68 17.16 14.48
N HIS A 183 7.07 17.78 13.37
CA HIS A 183 7.74 19.08 13.38
C HIS A 183 6.80 20.22 13.76
N THR A 184 5.54 20.17 13.32
CA THR A 184 4.63 21.35 13.31
C THR A 184 3.45 21.26 14.27
N LEU A 185 3.04 20.05 14.64
CA LEU A 185 1.74 19.72 15.24
C LEU A 185 0.53 20.18 14.41
N ASP A 186 0.71 20.42 13.12
CA ASP A 186 -0.39 20.76 12.23
C ASP A 186 -1.19 19.49 11.87
N GLU A 187 -2.40 19.42 12.40
CA GLU A 187 -3.37 18.34 12.17
C GLU A 187 -3.73 18.14 10.68
N ALA A 188 -3.43 19.10 9.79
CA ALA A 188 -3.61 18.93 8.35
C ALA A 188 -2.86 17.69 7.82
N TYR A 189 -1.65 17.42 8.32
CA TYR A 189 -0.87 16.26 7.90
C TYR A 189 -1.45 14.93 8.41
N ALA A 190 -1.98 14.91 9.63
CA ALA A 190 -2.66 13.74 10.18
C ALA A 190 -3.97 13.45 9.44
N ARG A 191 -4.76 14.49 9.14
CA ARG A 191 -5.98 14.37 8.31
C ARG A 191 -5.68 13.86 6.90
N ALA A 192 -4.63 14.38 6.26
CA ALA A 192 -4.22 13.92 4.94
C ALA A 192 -3.80 12.44 4.95
N PHE A 193 -3.05 12.01 5.97
CA PHE A 193 -2.70 10.59 6.14
C PHE A 193 -3.94 9.70 6.22
N VAL A 194 -4.91 10.05 7.08
CA VAL A 194 -6.15 9.28 7.24
C VAL A 194 -6.93 9.25 5.92
N ALA A 195 -7.14 10.41 5.29
CA ALA A 195 -7.88 10.50 4.03
C ALA A 195 -7.22 9.68 2.89
N HIS A 196 -5.89 9.68 2.81
CA HIS A 196 -5.17 8.90 1.80
C HIS A 196 -5.19 7.41 2.10
N LEU A 197 -5.12 7.00 3.38
CA LEU A 197 -5.23 5.60 3.77
C LEU A 197 -6.64 5.05 3.47
N ASP A 198 -7.69 5.79 3.82
CA ASP A 198 -9.08 5.42 3.53
C ASP A 198 -9.28 5.29 2.01
N ALA A 199 -8.87 6.31 1.25
CA ALA A 199 -8.94 6.28 -0.20
C ALA A 199 -8.15 5.11 -0.82
N TRP A 200 -6.99 4.75 -0.25
CA TRP A 200 -6.22 3.60 -0.70
C TRP A 200 -6.97 2.29 -0.46
N MET A 201 -7.56 2.10 0.73
CA MET A 201 -8.33 0.90 1.06
C MET A 201 -9.55 0.75 0.16
N ASP A 202 -10.27 1.84 -0.10
CA ASP A 202 -11.46 1.85 -0.97
C ASP A 202 -11.10 1.56 -2.43
N GLN A 203 -9.99 2.10 -2.93
CA GLN A 203 -9.56 1.92 -4.32
C GLN A 203 -8.83 0.59 -4.56
N ASN A 204 -8.35 -0.09 -3.51
CA ASN A 204 -7.55 -1.31 -3.63
C ASN A 204 -8.16 -2.51 -2.90
N PRO A 205 -9.41 -2.91 -3.23
CA PRO A 205 -10.00 -4.11 -2.63
C PRO A 205 -9.13 -5.34 -2.93
N PRO A 206 -8.97 -6.27 -1.97
CA PRO A 206 -8.15 -7.46 -2.14
C PRO A 206 -8.38 -8.16 -3.48
N LYS A 207 -7.27 -8.53 -4.12
CA LYS A 207 -7.20 -9.27 -5.40
C LYS A 207 -7.58 -8.47 -6.65
N LEU A 208 -8.05 -7.23 -6.52
CA LEU A 208 -8.51 -6.40 -7.63
C LEU A 208 -7.65 -5.16 -7.81
N GLY A 209 -7.18 -4.92 -9.04
CA GLY A 209 -6.33 -3.78 -9.37
C GLY A 209 -4.86 -4.16 -9.50
N ILE A 210 -4.09 -3.20 -10.01
CA ILE A 210 -2.69 -3.40 -10.40
C ILE A 210 -1.77 -3.69 -9.21
N ASN A 211 -2.12 -3.23 -8.01
CA ASN A 211 -1.34 -3.44 -6.79
C ASN A 211 -1.32 -4.90 -6.31
N TRP A 212 -2.29 -5.71 -6.75
CA TRP A 212 -2.34 -7.14 -6.43
C TRP A 212 -1.64 -8.02 -7.47
N ALA A 213 -1.17 -7.44 -8.58
CA ALA A 213 -0.50 -8.18 -9.66
C ALA A 213 0.92 -8.62 -9.30
N SER A 214 1.53 -8.01 -8.28
CA SER A 214 2.88 -8.34 -7.80
C SER A 214 2.85 -8.48 -6.28
N SER A 215 3.32 -9.62 -5.77
CA SER A 215 3.41 -9.84 -4.32
C SER A 215 4.44 -8.93 -3.64
N LEU A 216 5.38 -8.36 -4.40
CA LEU A 216 6.36 -7.41 -3.87
C LEU A 216 5.73 -6.09 -3.42
N GLU A 217 4.59 -5.71 -4.00
CA GLU A 217 3.93 -4.44 -3.65
C GLU A 217 3.03 -4.58 -2.41
N VAL A 218 2.74 -5.81 -1.99
CA VAL A 218 1.95 -6.12 -0.79
C VAL A 218 2.85 -6.41 0.42
N ALA A 219 4.10 -6.81 0.19
CA ALA A 219 5.07 -7.20 1.22
C ALA A 219 5.67 -5.98 1.96
#